data_AF-A0A1B6GTZ8-F1
#
_entry.id   AF-A0A1B6GTZ8-F1
#
_cell.length_a   1.000
_cell.length_b   1.000
_cell.length_c   1.000
_cell.angle_alpha   90.00
_cell.angle_beta   90.00
_cell.angle_gamma   90.00
#
_symmetry.space_group_name_H-M   'P 1'
#
loop_
_entity.id
_entity.type
_entity.pdbx_description
1 polymer ?
#
loop_
_entity_poly.entity_id
_entity_poly.type
_entity_poly.pdbx_seq_one_letter_code
_entity_poly.pdbx_strand_id
1 'polypeptide(L)'
;KLLWETFQPEHMPVPTIEDYEQVAKRFYEIWKFPHCIGALDGKHCRIKCPAHLGSMYFNYKKTFSIVLQGVADDHYKFIFIDVGGFGKQSDGGTLRASDFGRLLEQNKLCIPEEKCLPD
;
A
#
# COMPACT_ATOMS: atom_id res chain seq x y z
N LYS A 1 -11.87 -4.46 -15.64
CA LYS A 1 -12.36 -3.15 -15.16
C LYS A 1 -13.62 -3.32 -14.30
N LEU A 2 -14.67 -3.95 -14.83
CA LEU A 2 -15.94 -4.19 -14.13
C LEU A 2 -15.79 -4.74 -12.70
N LEU A 3 -15.05 -5.83 -12.49
CA LEU A 3 -14.85 -6.40 -11.14
C LEU A 3 -14.28 -5.38 -10.14
N TRP A 4 -13.26 -4.63 -10.55
CA TRP A 4 -12.66 -3.62 -9.69
C TRP A 4 -13.64 -2.48 -9.40
N GLU A 5 -14.26 -1.92 -10.44
CA GLU A 5 -15.20 -0.82 -10.33
C GLU A 5 -16.44 -1.17 -9.51
N THR A 6 -16.85 -2.45 -9.52
CA THR A 6 -18.00 -2.95 -8.76
C THR A 6 -17.65 -3.25 -7.30
N PHE A 7 -16.54 -3.93 -7.03
CA PHE A 7 -16.26 -4.47 -5.69
C PHE A 7 -15.27 -3.66 -4.87
N GLN A 8 -14.45 -2.80 -5.49
CA GLN A 8 -13.47 -2.01 -4.75
C GLN A 8 -14.10 -1.11 -3.68
N PRO A 9 -15.22 -0.39 -3.94
CA PRO A 9 -15.84 0.45 -2.91
C PRO A 9 -16.33 -0.33 -1.69
N GLU A 10 -16.70 -1.60 -1.87
CA GLU A 10 -17.18 -2.48 -0.80
C GLU A 10 -16.03 -3.07 0.02
N HIS A 11 -14.94 -3.50 -0.64
CA HIS A 11 -13.85 -4.22 0.04
C HIS A 11 -12.66 -3.34 0.44
N MET A 12 -12.49 -2.18 -0.19
CA MET A 12 -11.44 -1.21 0.12
C MET A 12 -12.00 0.21 0.07
N PRO A 13 -12.98 0.55 0.94
CA PRO A 13 -13.44 1.92 1.07
C PRO A 13 -12.29 2.83 1.53
N VAL A 14 -12.43 4.14 1.27
CA VAL A 14 -11.47 5.12 1.81
C VAL A 14 -11.60 5.13 3.33
N PRO A 15 -10.54 4.80 4.09
CA PRO A 15 -10.60 4.76 5.54
C PRO A 15 -10.90 6.13 6.16
N THR A 16 -11.73 6.12 7.19
CA THR A 16 -11.98 7.26 8.08
C THR A 16 -10.95 7.34 9.20
N ILE A 17 -10.97 8.43 9.97
CA ILE A 17 -10.13 8.57 11.18
C ILE A 17 -10.45 7.42 12.14
N GLU A 18 -11.74 7.13 12.34
CA GLU A 18 -12.21 6.06 13.22
C GLU A 18 -11.73 4.67 12.76
N ASP A 19 -11.69 4.42 11.44
CA ASP A 19 -11.17 3.17 10.90
C ASP A 19 -9.69 2.99 11.25
N TYR A 20 -8.87 4.03 11.08
CA TYR A 20 -7.46 4.00 11.45
C TYR A 20 -7.25 3.83 12.94
N GLU A 21 -8.03 4.49 13.79
CA GLU A 21 -7.95 4.31 15.24
C GLU A 21 -8.26 2.88 15.66
N GLN A 22 -9.25 2.24 15.00
CA GLN A 22 -9.55 0.84 15.24
C GLN A 22 -8.41 -0.08 14.76
N VAL A 23 -7.81 0.19 13.59
CA VAL A 23 -6.64 -0.55 13.10
C VAL A 23 -5.48 -0.42 14.09
N ALA A 24 -5.16 0.79 14.55
CA ALA A 24 -4.12 1.04 15.54
C ALA A 24 -4.35 0.31 16.86
N LYS A 25 -5.59 0.32 17.35
CA LYS A 25 -5.97 -0.44 18.55
C LYS A 25 -5.71 -1.93 18.37
N ARG A 26 -6.17 -2.52 17.27
CA ARG A 26 -6.00 -3.96 17.03
C ARG A 26 -4.56 -4.34 16.74
N PHE A 27 -3.78 -3.49 16.07
CA PHE A 27 -2.33 -3.68 15.95
C PHE A 27 -1.64 -3.75 17.31
N TYR A 28 -2.03 -2.89 18.26
CA TYR A 28 -1.49 -2.95 19.61
C TYR A 28 -1.95 -4.22 20.37
N GLU A 29 -3.20 -4.64 20.19
CA GLU A 29 -3.74 -5.85 20.82
C GLU A 29 -3.02 -7.12 20.32
N ILE A 30 -2.87 -7.28 19.01
CA ILE A 30 -2.34 -8.48 18.35
C ILE A 30 -0.81 -8.48 18.30
N TRP A 31 -0.22 -7.36 17.87
CA TRP A 31 1.19 -7.26 17.50
C TRP A 31 2.04 -6.45 18.50
N LYS A 32 1.41 -5.86 19.52
CA LYS A 32 2.06 -4.95 20.49
C LYS A 32 2.77 -3.78 19.82
N PHE A 33 2.24 -3.31 18.70
CA PHE A 33 2.79 -2.19 17.95
C PHE A 33 1.83 -1.00 18.02
N PRO A 34 2.05 -0.06 18.95
CA PRO A 34 1.11 1.03 19.21
C PRO A 34 1.05 2.02 18.05
N HIS A 35 -0.12 2.65 17.87
CA HIS A 35 -0.38 3.68 16.84
C HIS A 35 -0.15 3.24 15.39
N CYS A 36 0.02 1.93 15.13
CA CYS A 36 0.22 1.42 13.79
C CYS A 36 -1.09 1.40 13.02
N ILE A 37 -1.21 2.28 12.03
CA ILE A 37 -2.40 2.40 11.19
C ILE A 37 -2.34 1.56 9.91
N GLY A 38 -1.24 0.85 9.68
CA GLY A 38 -1.04 -0.03 8.53
C GLY A 38 0.43 -0.38 8.28
N ALA A 39 0.66 -1.50 7.61
CA ALA A 39 1.99 -1.98 7.22
C ALA A 39 2.15 -1.89 5.69
N LEU A 40 3.17 -1.16 5.23
CA LEU A 40 3.48 -0.95 3.81
C LEU A 40 4.49 -1.97 3.32
N ASP A 41 4.20 -2.63 2.19
CA ASP A 41 5.17 -3.49 1.50
C ASP A 41 4.94 -3.51 -0.03
N GLY A 42 5.97 -3.92 -0.77
CA GLY A 42 5.99 -4.06 -2.22
C GLY A 42 6.03 -5.53 -2.67
N LYS A 43 5.24 -5.87 -3.69
CA LYS A 43 5.28 -7.18 -4.35
C LYS A 43 5.54 -7.05 -5.85
N HIS A 44 6.57 -7.74 -6.32
CA HIS A 44 6.79 -7.93 -7.75
C HIS A 44 5.81 -8.95 -8.35
N CYS A 45 4.86 -8.46 -9.13
CA CYS A 45 3.94 -9.26 -9.94
C CYS A 45 4.60 -9.56 -11.28
N ARG A 46 4.95 -10.82 -11.53
CA ARG A 46 5.61 -11.22 -12.78
C ARG A 46 4.69 -10.99 -13.98
N ILE A 47 5.25 -10.45 -15.06
CA ILE A 47 4.55 -10.22 -16.32
C ILE A 47 5.35 -10.82 -17.49
N LYS A 48 4.69 -11.04 -18.61
CA LYS A 48 5.38 -11.21 -19.89
C LYS A 48 5.92 -9.85 -20.33
N CYS A 49 7.18 -9.79 -20.77
CA CYS A 49 7.79 -8.56 -21.23
C CYS A 49 6.91 -7.87 -22.30
N PRO A 50 6.47 -6.62 -22.07
CA PRO A 50 5.79 -5.88 -23.12
C PRO A 50 6.78 -5.57 -24.24
N ALA A 51 6.32 -5.63 -25.49
CA ALA A 51 7.18 -5.37 -26.65
C ALA A 51 7.81 -3.96 -26.56
N HIS A 52 9.09 -3.85 -26.88
CA HIS A 52 9.84 -2.58 -26.99
C HIS A 52 10.05 -1.75 -25.70
N LEU A 53 9.75 -2.26 -24.49
CA LEU A 53 9.90 -1.50 -23.23
C LEU A 53 11.25 -1.66 -22.51
N GLY A 54 12.24 -2.26 -23.16
CA GLY A 54 13.61 -2.41 -22.63
C GLY A 54 13.66 -3.12 -21.28
N SER A 55 14.57 -2.71 -20.40
CA SER A 55 14.80 -3.31 -19.07
C SER A 55 14.00 -2.65 -17.94
N MET A 56 13.09 -1.72 -18.23
CA MET A 56 12.33 -0.96 -17.22
C MET A 56 11.55 -1.87 -16.27
N TYR A 57 10.94 -2.92 -16.82
CA TYR A 57 10.20 -3.92 -16.04
C TYR A 57 11.08 -5.06 -15.54
N PHE A 58 12.35 -5.10 -15.92
CA PHE A 58 13.27 -6.16 -15.54
C PHE A 58 13.79 -5.91 -14.13
N ASN A 59 13.48 -6.82 -13.22
CA ASN A 59 13.86 -6.73 -11.81
C ASN A 59 15.18 -7.45 -11.52
N TYR A 60 15.70 -7.25 -10.31
CA TYR A 60 16.93 -7.89 -9.84
C TYR A 60 16.87 -9.42 -9.79
N LYS A 61 15.66 -10.01 -9.75
CA LYS A 61 15.41 -11.47 -9.83
C LYS A 61 15.44 -12.00 -11.26
N LYS A 62 15.93 -11.21 -12.22
CA LYS A 62 16.02 -11.55 -13.64
C LYS A 62 14.67 -11.91 -14.28
N THR A 63 13.60 -11.26 -13.84
CA THR A 63 12.25 -11.45 -14.38
C THR A 63 11.62 -10.11 -14.73
N PHE A 64 10.65 -10.09 -15.65
CA PHE A 64 9.84 -8.91 -15.89
C PHE A 64 8.70 -8.85 -14.87
N SER A 65 8.49 -7.68 -14.26
CA SER A 65 7.45 -7.48 -13.26
C SER A 65 6.94 -6.04 -13.24
N ILE A 66 5.71 -5.88 -12.79
CA ILE A 66 5.21 -4.63 -12.21
C ILE A 66 5.22 -4.74 -10.69
N VAL A 67 5.29 -3.61 -10.00
CA VAL A 67 5.19 -3.54 -8.54
C VAL A 67 3.73 -3.29 -8.17
N LEU A 68 3.21 -4.11 -7.25
CA LEU A 68 2.05 -3.82 -6.43
C LEU A 68 2.58 -3.35 -5.08
N GLN A 69 2.31 -2.11 -4.72
CA GLN A 69 2.57 -1.60 -3.37
C GLN A 69 1.25 -1.61 -2.60
N GLY A 70 1.25 -2.13 -1.38
CA GLY A 70 0.04 -2.25 -0.58
C GLY A 70 0.28 -1.83 0.86
N VAL A 71 -0.74 -1.23 1.47
CA VAL A 71 -0.82 -1.03 2.91
C VAL A 71 -1.85 -2.02 3.45
N ALA A 72 -1.44 -2.85 4.41
CA ALA A 72 -2.30 -3.84 5.03
C ALA A 72 -2.63 -3.47 6.49
N ASP A 73 -3.83 -3.84 6.93
CA ASP A 73 -4.25 -3.74 8.32
C ASP A 73 -3.70 -4.89 9.19
N ASP A 74 -4.08 -4.87 10.46
CA ASP A 74 -3.71 -5.83 11.49
C ASP A 74 -4.17 -7.28 11.22
N HIS A 75 -5.13 -7.48 10.30
CA HIS A 75 -5.67 -8.76 9.85
C HIS A 75 -5.26 -9.12 8.41
N TYR A 76 -4.18 -8.51 7.90
CA TYR A 76 -3.65 -8.76 6.55
C TYR A 76 -4.61 -8.38 5.41
N LYS A 77 -5.57 -7.49 5.65
CA LYS A 77 -6.45 -6.95 4.60
C LYS A 77 -5.83 -5.68 4.03
N PHE A 78 -5.86 -5.54 2.72
CA PHE A 78 -5.41 -4.30 2.10
C PHE A 78 -6.39 -3.16 2.39
N ILE A 79 -5.84 -2.03 2.82
CA ILE A 79 -6.56 -0.76 2.99
C ILE A 79 -6.20 0.23 1.87
N PHE A 80 -5.00 0.10 1.30
CA PHE A 80 -4.58 0.82 0.09
C PHE A 80 -3.76 -0.10 -0.80
N ILE A 81 -3.91 0.06 -2.12
CA ILE A 81 -3.00 -0.52 -3.10
C ILE A 81 -2.69 0.48 -4.20
N ASP A 82 -1.47 0.39 -4.73
CA ASP A 82 -1.04 1.05 -5.97
C ASP A 82 -0.37 -0.02 -6.86
N VAL A 83 -0.79 -0.10 -8.12
CA VAL A 83 -0.35 -1.14 -9.06
C VAL A 83 0.14 -0.48 -10.34
N GLY A 84 1.37 -0.79 -10.73
CA GLY A 84 1.92 -0.35 -12.02
C GLY A 84 3.34 0.17 -11.95
N GLY A 85 3.95 0.25 -10.76
CA GLY A 85 5.36 0.60 -10.60
C GLY A 85 6.28 -0.28 -11.44
N PHE A 86 7.39 0.28 -11.91
CA PHE A 86 8.34 -0.45 -12.73
C PHE A 86 9.08 -1.51 -11.90
N GLY A 87 9.28 -2.71 -12.46
CA GLY A 87 9.96 -3.80 -11.77
C GLY A 87 11.40 -3.52 -11.31
N LYS A 88 12.05 -2.47 -11.83
CA LYS A 88 13.38 -2.04 -11.37
C LYS A 88 13.34 -1.06 -10.19
N GLN A 89 12.17 -0.51 -9.83
CA GLN A 89 12.06 0.47 -8.75
C GLN A 89 12.21 -0.21 -7.39
N SER A 90 12.84 0.50 -6.45
CA SER A 90 12.82 0.12 -5.03
C SER A 90 11.46 0.45 -4.41
N ASP A 91 11.21 -0.05 -3.20
CA ASP A 91 9.96 0.24 -2.48
C ASP A 91 9.81 1.74 -2.19
N GLY A 92 10.89 2.41 -1.77
CA GLY A 92 10.89 3.87 -1.56
C GLY A 92 10.69 4.66 -2.86
N GLY A 93 11.27 4.18 -3.98
CA GLY A 93 11.04 4.80 -5.30
C GLY A 93 9.60 4.62 -5.78
N THR A 94 9.00 3.48 -5.48
CA THR A 94 7.58 3.19 -5.76
C THR A 94 6.67 4.05 -4.87
N LEU A 95 6.96 4.15 -3.58
CA LEU A 95 6.19 4.98 -2.63
C LEU A 95 6.17 6.45 -3.04
N ARG A 96 7.31 7.02 -3.41
CA ARG A 96 7.38 8.41 -3.85
C ARG A 96 6.60 8.66 -5.14
N ALA A 97 6.44 7.64 -5.98
CA ALA A 97 5.73 7.74 -7.26
C ALA A 97 4.24 7.35 -7.16
N SER A 98 3.80 6.77 -6.03
CA SER A 98 2.43 6.27 -5.86
C SER A 98 1.45 7.37 -5.48
N ASP A 99 0.18 7.16 -5.80
CA ASP A 99 -0.89 8.06 -5.37
C ASP A 99 -1.02 8.08 -3.85
N PHE A 100 -0.77 6.94 -3.20
CA PHE A 100 -0.70 6.84 -1.75
C PHE A 100 0.36 7.77 -1.16
N GLY A 101 1.61 7.72 -1.66
CA GLY A 101 2.68 8.60 -1.18
C GLY A 101 2.36 10.08 -1.38
N ARG A 102 1.80 10.44 -2.53
CA ARG A 102 1.35 11.82 -2.81
C ARG A 102 0.24 12.30 -1.86
N LEU A 103 -0.74 11.45 -1.56
CA LEU A 103 -1.84 11.79 -0.64
C LEU A 103 -1.36 11.87 0.81
N LEU A 104 -0.40 11.04 1.19
CA LEU A 104 0.25 11.06 2.49
C LEU A 104 0.98 12.39 2.72
N GLU A 105 1.82 12.83 1.77
CA GLU A 105 2.53 14.11 1.83
C GLU A 105 1.60 15.33 1.87
N GLN A 106 0.39 15.20 1.29
CA GLN A 106 -0.62 16.28 1.26
C GLN A 106 -1.56 16.28 2.47
N ASN A 107 -1.38 15.38 3.44
CA ASN A 107 -2.30 15.17 4.57
C ASN A 107 -3.76 14.93 4.12
N LYS A 108 -3.96 14.18 3.03
CA LYS A 108 -5.27 13.90 2.43
C LYS A 108 -5.79 12.47 2.69
N LEU A 109 -5.13 11.76 3.59
CA LEU A 109 -5.49 10.38 3.94
C LEU A 109 -6.37 10.26 5.18
N CYS A 110 -6.85 11.35 5.79
CA CYS A 110 -7.65 11.29 7.03
C CYS A 110 -6.95 10.53 8.17
N ILE A 111 -5.61 10.67 8.27
CA ILE A 111 -4.82 10.04 9.33
C ILE A 111 -5.11 10.73 10.67
N PRO A 112 -5.31 9.98 11.77
CA PRO A 112 -5.51 10.56 13.10
C PRO A 112 -4.37 11.46 13.56
N GLU A 113 -4.67 12.40 14.46
CA GLU A 113 -3.65 13.24 15.09
C GLU A 113 -2.70 12.41 15.98
N GLU A 114 -1.52 12.97 16.23
CA GLU A 114 -0.50 12.36 17.07
C GLU A 114 -1.00 12.17 18.52
N LYS A 115 -0.61 11.05 19.12
CA LYS A 115 -0.95 10.68 20.51
C LYS A 115 0.30 10.15 21.21
N CYS A 116 0.38 10.33 22.53
CA CYS A 116 1.44 9.74 23.34
C CYS A 116 1.47 8.22 23.20
N LEU A 117 2.66 7.63 23.24
CA LEU A 117 2.80 6.17 23.32
C LEU A 117 2.18 5.65 24.63
N PRO A 118 1.56 4.45 24.61
CA PRO A 118 1.13 3.80 25.84
C PRO A 118 2.34 3.46 26.72
N ASP A 119 2.13 3.50 28.03
CA ASP A 119 3.13 3.13 29.05
C ASP A 119 3.54 1.64 28.97
#